data_AF-A0A656JRE1-F1
#
_entry.id   AF-A0A656JRE1-F1
#
_cell.length_a   1.000
_cell.length_b   1.000
_cell.length_c   1.000
_cell.angle_alpha   90.00
_cell.angle_beta   90.00
_cell.angle_gamma   90.00
#
_symmetry.space_group_name_H-M   'P 1'
#
loop_
_entity.id
_entity.type
_entity.pdbx_description
1 polymer ?
#
loop_
_entity_poly.entity_id
_entity_poly.type
_entity_poly.pdbx_seq_one_letter_code
_entity_poly.pdbx_strand_id
1 'polypeptide(L)'
;TPTTRRDELDVFGNPLTRLAFERPHDELQVNARLRIEVLERPQLDFNLSPEWEVTRNALTYSAKPMTEDILEACRYRFESPYVHLKRSFVEFSQDCFPAGRPLLLGVQALMEKIFDEFTFDEEATQVATPLVEVLESRRGVCQDFAHLMLACLRSRGLAARYVSGYLLTQ
;
A
#
# COMPACT_ATOMS: atom_id res chain seq x y z
N THR A 1 10.78 -28.76 15.34
CA THR A 1 10.95 -28.65 13.88
C THR A 1 9.60 -28.77 13.20
N PRO A 2 9.36 -28.09 12.07
CA PRO A 2 8.06 -28.13 11.39
C PRO A 2 7.76 -29.54 10.90
N THR A 3 6.50 -29.96 10.99
CA THR A 3 6.01 -31.20 10.37
C THR A 3 6.05 -31.08 8.86
N THR A 4 5.68 -29.92 8.33
CA THR A 4 5.74 -29.62 6.89
C THR A 4 6.35 -28.25 6.66
N ARG A 5 7.18 -28.15 5.62
CA ARG A 5 7.70 -26.90 5.07
C ARG A 5 7.41 -26.86 3.58
N ARG A 6 6.89 -25.74 3.10
CA ARG A 6 6.74 -25.45 1.67
C ARG A 6 7.30 -24.07 1.37
N ASP A 7 8.20 -24.01 0.40
CA ASP A 7 8.78 -22.77 -0.12
C ASP A 7 8.19 -22.54 -1.52
N GLU A 8 7.58 -21.37 -1.75
CA GLU A 8 6.88 -21.02 -2.98
C GLU A 8 6.96 -19.52 -3.24
N LEU A 9 6.46 -19.08 -4.40
CA LEU A 9 6.25 -17.67 -4.69
C LEU A 9 4.76 -17.35 -4.60
N ASP A 10 4.42 -16.20 -4.01
CA ASP A 10 3.05 -15.70 -4.10
C ASP A 10 2.72 -15.17 -5.51
N VAL A 11 1.48 -14.74 -5.72
CA VAL A 11 1.00 -14.23 -7.02
C VAL A 11 1.67 -12.92 -7.45
N PHE A 12 2.41 -12.27 -6.57
CA PHE A 12 3.19 -11.07 -6.81
C PHE A 12 4.69 -11.35 -6.92
N GLY A 13 5.11 -12.62 -6.85
CA GLY A 13 6.50 -13.03 -6.94
C GLY A 13 7.27 -12.91 -5.62
N ASN A 14 6.61 -12.64 -4.48
CA ASN A 14 7.30 -12.62 -3.19
C ASN A 14 7.62 -14.05 -2.73
N PRO A 15 8.83 -14.31 -2.21
CA PRO A 15 9.15 -15.60 -1.61
C PRO A 15 8.33 -15.83 -0.34
N LEU A 16 7.68 -16.99 -0.28
CA LEU A 16 6.80 -17.39 0.82
C LEU A 16 7.25 -18.76 1.34
N THR A 17 7.47 -18.84 2.66
CA THR A 17 7.70 -20.11 3.36
C THR A 17 6.52 -20.40 4.28
N ARG A 18 5.79 -21.48 4.03
CA ARG A 18 4.75 -22.02 4.92
C ARG A 18 5.31 -23.13 5.77
N LEU A 19 5.20 -22.98 7.09
CA LEU A 19 5.58 -23.96 8.10
C LEU A 19 4.33 -24.43 8.85
N ALA A 20 4.17 -25.74 9.02
CA ALA A 20 3.11 -26.30 9.87
C ALA A 20 3.72 -27.12 11.01
N PHE A 21 3.15 -26.98 12.21
CA PHE A 21 3.54 -27.69 13.41
C PHE A 21 2.30 -28.41 13.95
N GLU A 22 2.22 -29.71 13.76
CA GLU A 22 1.02 -30.50 14.10
C GLU A 22 1.12 -31.19 15.46
N ARG A 23 2.28 -31.12 16.12
CA ARG A 23 2.49 -31.69 17.45
C ARG A 23 2.24 -30.64 18.53
N PRO A 24 1.61 -31.02 19.67
CA PRO A 24 1.55 -30.16 20.84
C PRO A 24 2.96 -29.72 21.27
N HIS A 25 3.09 -28.46 21.69
CA HIS A 25 4.33 -27.87 22.19
C HIS A 25 3.96 -26.78 23.19
N ASP A 26 4.80 -26.59 24.20
CA ASP A 26 4.58 -25.56 25.22
C ASP A 26 5.00 -24.17 24.74
N GLU A 27 5.94 -24.10 23.78
CA GLU A 27 6.49 -22.86 23.23
C GLU A 27 6.93 -23.01 21.77
N LEU A 28 6.72 -21.97 20.96
CA LEU A 28 7.26 -21.82 19.60
C LEU A 28 8.07 -20.53 19.50
N GLN A 29 9.40 -20.66 19.38
CA GLN A 29 10.29 -19.52 19.19
C GLN A 29 10.77 -19.43 17.73
N VAL A 30 10.55 -18.27 17.10
CA VAL A 30 11.00 -17.99 15.72
C VAL A 30 12.08 -16.92 15.76
N ASN A 31 13.30 -17.30 15.39
CA ASN A 31 14.45 -16.39 15.33
C ASN A 31 14.88 -16.16 13.88
N ALA A 32 14.88 -14.92 13.44
CA ALA A 32 15.35 -14.52 12.11
C ALA A 32 16.55 -13.57 12.25
N ARG A 33 17.64 -13.85 11.53
CA ARG A 33 18.79 -12.95 11.40
C ARG A 33 19.05 -12.73 9.92
N LEU A 34 19.00 -11.47 9.50
CA LEU A 34 19.16 -11.08 8.10
C LEU A 34 20.33 -10.10 7.99
N ARG A 35 21.10 -10.21 6.91
CA ARG A 35 22.03 -9.16 6.47
C ARG A 35 21.41 -8.53 5.23
N ILE A 36 21.13 -7.24 5.30
CA ILE A 36 20.42 -6.49 4.25
C ILE A 36 21.37 -5.43 3.72
N GLU A 37 21.50 -5.37 2.40
CA GLU A 37 22.16 -4.27 1.69
C GLU A 37 21.09 -3.31 1.17
N VAL A 38 21.25 -2.02 1.44
CA VAL A 38 20.35 -0.97 0.95
C VAL A 38 21.06 -0.22 -0.16
N LEU A 39 20.55 -0.36 -1.37
CA LEU A 39 21.06 0.35 -2.54
C LEU A 39 20.62 1.83 -2.50
N GLU A 40 21.40 2.68 -3.16
CA GLU A 40 21.09 4.10 -3.29
C GLU A 40 19.74 4.28 -4.01
N ARG A 41 18.90 5.17 -3.45
CA ARG A 41 17.62 5.52 -4.09
C ARG A 41 17.86 6.61 -5.13
N PRO A 42 17.34 6.46 -6.36
CA PRO A 42 17.43 7.53 -7.35
C PRO A 42 16.71 8.78 -6.85
N GLN A 43 17.30 9.95 -7.08
CA GLN A 43 16.60 11.21 -6.90
C GLN A 43 15.59 11.39 -8.03
N LEU A 44 14.33 11.58 -7.67
CA LEU A 44 13.23 11.81 -8.61
C LEU A 44 12.82 13.27 -8.55
N ASP A 45 12.72 13.93 -9.70
CA ASP A 45 12.03 15.21 -9.80
C ASP A 45 10.53 14.96 -9.96
N PHE A 46 9.75 15.30 -8.93
CA PHE A 46 8.32 15.01 -8.89
C PHE A 46 7.55 15.81 -9.93
N ASN A 47 8.10 16.93 -10.41
CA ASN A 47 7.51 17.75 -11.46
C ASN A 47 7.53 17.06 -12.83
N LEU A 48 8.45 16.11 -13.05
CA LEU A 48 8.58 15.39 -14.31
C LEU A 48 7.61 14.21 -14.43
N SER A 49 6.87 13.90 -13.37
CA SER A 49 5.83 12.86 -13.45
C SER A 49 4.66 13.32 -14.35
N PRO A 50 4.03 12.41 -15.11
CA PRO A 50 2.83 12.75 -15.86
C PRO A 50 1.72 13.28 -14.95
N GLU A 51 0.81 14.05 -15.53
CA GLU A 51 -0.43 14.45 -14.86
C GLU A 51 -1.20 13.20 -14.39
N TRP A 52 -1.80 13.28 -13.20
CA TRP A 52 -2.42 12.10 -12.59
C TRP A 52 -3.57 11.52 -13.44
N GLU A 53 -4.29 12.34 -14.20
CA GLU A 53 -5.36 11.90 -15.12
C GLU A 53 -4.78 11.06 -16.25
N VAL A 54 -3.64 11.47 -16.81
CA VAL A 54 -2.96 10.76 -17.88
C VAL A 54 -2.55 9.38 -17.38
N THR A 55 -1.95 9.28 -16.20
CA THR A 55 -1.58 7.99 -15.60
C THR A 55 -2.79 7.13 -15.30
N ARG A 56 -3.86 7.69 -14.70
CA ARG A 56 -5.11 6.95 -14.46
C ARG A 56 -5.71 6.41 -15.76
N ASN A 57 -5.78 7.24 -16.79
CA ASN A 57 -6.37 6.87 -18.08
C ASN A 57 -5.55 5.79 -18.80
N ALA A 58 -4.22 5.78 -18.65
CA ALA A 58 -3.35 4.74 -19.19
C ALA A 58 -3.65 3.34 -18.62
N LEU A 59 -4.23 3.28 -17.41
CA LEU A 59 -4.64 2.03 -16.77
C LEU A 59 -6.08 1.61 -17.10
N THR A 60 -6.81 2.43 -17.87
CA THR A 60 -8.19 2.14 -18.26
C THR A 60 -8.21 1.26 -19.52
N TYR A 61 -9.24 0.43 -19.66
CA TYR A 61 -9.41 -0.41 -20.85
C TYR A 61 -9.27 0.43 -22.12
N SER A 62 -8.45 -0.07 -23.05
CA SER A 62 -8.28 0.52 -24.37
C SER A 62 -8.28 -0.59 -25.42
N ALA A 63 -8.65 -0.26 -26.65
CA ALA A 63 -8.59 -1.21 -27.77
C ALA A 63 -7.15 -1.51 -28.23
N LYS A 64 -6.14 -0.86 -27.63
CA LYS A 64 -4.72 -1.09 -27.92
C LYS A 64 -4.14 -2.13 -26.96
N PRO A 65 -3.17 -2.95 -27.42
CA PRO A 65 -2.40 -3.81 -26.53
C PRO A 65 -1.76 -2.99 -25.40
N MET A 66 -1.92 -3.45 -24.16
CA MET A 66 -1.24 -2.89 -23.00
C MET A 66 0.14 -3.54 -22.87
N THR A 67 1.12 -2.76 -22.40
CA THR A 67 2.45 -3.29 -22.05
C THR A 67 2.35 -4.15 -20.79
N GLU A 68 3.35 -5.00 -20.57
CA GLU A 68 3.42 -5.86 -19.39
C GLU A 68 3.41 -5.05 -18.08
N ASP A 69 4.18 -3.97 -18.00
CA ASP A 69 4.22 -3.08 -16.83
C ASP A 69 2.85 -2.44 -16.51
N ILE A 70 2.08 -2.10 -17.54
CA ILE A 70 0.73 -1.53 -17.37
C ILE A 70 -0.24 -2.60 -16.89
N LEU A 71 -0.16 -3.82 -17.44
CA LEU A 71 -0.94 -4.96 -16.95
C LEU A 71 -0.58 -5.31 -15.50
N GLU A 72 0.69 -5.20 -15.14
CA GLU A 72 1.16 -5.35 -13.77
C GLU A 72 0.54 -4.31 -12.84
N ALA A 73 0.66 -3.03 -13.20
CA ALA A 73 0.12 -1.92 -12.46
C ALA A 73 -1.40 -2.03 -12.25
N CYS A 74 -2.12 -2.50 -13.27
CA CYS A 74 -3.58 -2.69 -13.22
C CYS A 74 -4.03 -3.60 -12.07
N ARG A 75 -3.22 -4.59 -11.67
CA ARG A 75 -3.55 -5.47 -10.53
C ARG A 75 -3.70 -4.70 -9.21
N TYR A 76 -3.02 -3.57 -9.08
CA TYR A 76 -2.99 -2.77 -7.85
C TYR A 76 -4.04 -1.64 -7.82
N ARG A 77 -5.04 -1.67 -8.72
CA ARG A 77 -6.18 -0.73 -8.74
C ARG A 77 -7.40 -1.25 -7.99
N PHE A 78 -7.50 -2.56 -7.83
CA PHE A 78 -8.70 -3.22 -7.34
C PHE A 78 -8.79 -3.24 -5.81
N GLU A 79 -9.98 -3.57 -5.32
CA GLU A 79 -10.20 -3.83 -3.90
C GLU A 79 -9.33 -4.97 -3.39
N SER A 80 -9.02 -4.89 -2.10
CA SER A 80 -8.38 -5.96 -1.33
C SER A 80 -9.08 -6.05 0.03
N PRO A 81 -8.88 -7.13 0.82
CA PRO A 81 -9.60 -7.32 2.09
C PRO A 81 -9.59 -6.12 3.06
N TYR A 82 -8.53 -5.32 3.04
CA TYR A 82 -8.37 -4.13 3.90
C TYR A 82 -8.60 -2.79 3.18
N VAL A 83 -8.91 -2.80 1.87
CA VAL A 83 -9.09 -1.59 1.05
C VAL A 83 -10.31 -1.76 0.15
N HIS A 84 -11.42 -1.21 0.59
CA HIS A 84 -12.66 -1.08 -0.20
C HIS A 84 -12.71 0.28 -0.88
N LEU A 85 -13.22 0.35 -2.11
CA LEU A 85 -13.31 1.60 -2.85
C LEU A 85 -14.58 2.35 -2.44
N LYS A 86 -14.42 3.58 -1.96
CA LYS A 86 -15.54 4.42 -1.53
C LYS A 86 -15.33 5.86 -1.99
N ARG A 87 -16.46 6.51 -2.28
CA ARG A 87 -16.50 7.93 -2.66
C ARG A 87 -15.88 8.84 -1.60
N SER A 88 -16.05 8.52 -0.32
CA SER A 88 -15.48 9.27 0.80
C SER A 88 -13.96 9.43 0.73
N PHE A 89 -13.24 8.43 0.21
CA PHE A 89 -11.78 8.51 0.03
C PHE A 89 -11.38 9.44 -1.12
N VAL A 90 -12.20 9.53 -2.16
CA VAL A 90 -11.99 10.50 -3.26
C VAL A 90 -12.27 11.91 -2.77
N GLU A 91 -13.34 12.09 -1.99
CA GLU A 91 -13.73 13.39 -1.41
C GLU A 91 -12.67 13.90 -0.42
N PHE A 92 -12.18 13.01 0.46
CA PHE A 92 -11.12 13.35 1.41
C PHE A 92 -9.82 13.80 0.73
N SER A 93 -9.45 13.19 -0.41
CA SER A 93 -8.19 13.45 -1.10
C SER A 93 -8.31 14.41 -2.29
N GLN A 94 -9.47 15.04 -2.49
CA GLN A 94 -9.76 15.80 -3.71
C GLN A 94 -8.83 17.02 -3.89
N ASP A 95 -8.53 17.72 -2.81
CA ASP A 95 -7.64 18.89 -2.76
C ASP A 95 -6.17 18.54 -3.09
N CYS A 96 -5.75 17.30 -2.84
CA CYS A 96 -4.41 16.82 -3.20
C CYS A 96 -4.24 16.68 -4.72
N PHE A 97 -5.32 16.48 -5.48
CA PHE A 97 -5.27 16.15 -6.91
C PHE A 97 -6.10 17.10 -7.79
N PRO A 98 -5.76 18.41 -7.85
CA PRO A 98 -6.34 19.31 -8.82
C PRO A 98 -5.98 18.89 -10.25
N ALA A 99 -6.74 19.40 -11.21
CA ALA A 99 -6.58 19.03 -12.61
C ALA A 99 -5.18 19.39 -13.14
N GLY A 100 -4.54 18.46 -13.86
CA GLY A 100 -3.22 18.66 -14.45
C GLY A 100 -2.05 18.65 -13.45
N ARG A 101 -2.27 18.27 -12.19
CA ARG A 101 -1.17 18.13 -11.22
C ARG A 101 -0.32 16.91 -11.56
N PRO A 102 1.02 17.01 -11.57
CA PRO A 102 1.91 15.86 -11.65
C PRO A 102 1.58 14.82 -10.56
N LEU A 103 1.51 13.55 -10.96
CA LEU A 103 1.07 12.46 -10.08
C LEU A 103 1.87 12.41 -8.77
N LEU A 104 3.20 12.49 -8.85
CA LEU A 104 4.05 12.37 -7.66
C LEU A 104 3.84 13.53 -6.68
N LEU A 105 3.57 14.74 -7.17
CA LEU A 105 3.21 15.87 -6.32
C LEU A 105 1.84 15.70 -5.64
N GLY A 106 0.88 15.09 -6.32
CA GLY A 106 -0.42 14.78 -5.71
C GLY A 106 -0.32 13.69 -4.65
N VAL A 107 0.49 12.65 -4.90
CA VAL A 107 0.78 11.59 -3.94
C VAL A 107 1.51 12.12 -2.71
N GLN A 108 2.50 13.02 -2.90
CA GLN A 108 3.19 13.70 -1.81
C GLN A 108 2.22 14.53 -0.96
N ALA A 109 1.39 15.35 -1.60
CA ALA A 109 0.41 16.16 -0.89
C ALA A 109 -0.59 15.32 -0.07
N LEU A 110 -0.98 14.14 -0.58
CA LEU A 110 -1.82 13.20 0.16
C LEU A 110 -1.08 12.62 1.38
N MET A 111 0.19 12.29 1.23
CA MET A 111 1.01 11.78 2.33
C MET A 111 1.17 12.83 3.43
N GLU A 112 1.46 14.07 3.07
CA GLU A 112 1.55 15.22 3.99
C GLU A 112 0.21 15.48 4.69
N LYS A 113 -0.90 15.47 3.93
CA LYS A 113 -2.25 15.63 4.49
C LYS A 113 -2.60 14.55 5.53
N ILE A 114 -2.27 13.29 5.25
CA ILE A 114 -2.50 12.20 6.21
C ILE A 114 -1.61 12.38 7.44
N PHE A 115 -0.36 12.79 7.27
CA PHE A 115 0.55 13.07 8.37
C PHE A 115 0.05 14.21 9.27
N ASP A 116 -0.48 15.28 8.68
CA ASP A 116 -0.94 16.46 9.41
C ASP A 116 -2.32 16.25 10.07
N GLU A 117 -3.24 15.52 9.43
CA GLU A 117 -4.63 15.39 9.89
C GLU A 117 -4.88 14.14 10.75
N PHE A 118 -3.95 13.19 10.87
CA PHE A 118 -4.15 11.95 11.61
C PHE A 118 -3.16 11.80 12.77
N THR A 119 -3.66 11.32 13.90
CA THR A 119 -2.83 11.06 15.09
C THR A 119 -2.48 9.58 15.17
N PHE A 120 -1.18 9.28 15.30
CA PHE A 120 -0.70 7.94 15.57
C PHE A 120 -1.11 7.49 16.97
N ASP A 121 -1.77 6.35 17.07
CA ASP A 121 -2.25 5.79 18.33
C ASP A 121 -2.24 4.25 18.31
N GLU A 122 -1.37 3.68 19.12
CA GLU A 122 -1.18 2.23 19.24
C GLU A 122 -2.37 1.51 19.91
N GLU A 123 -3.17 2.22 20.69
CA GLU A 123 -4.35 1.66 21.38
C GLU A 123 -5.64 1.81 20.55
N ALA A 124 -5.62 2.65 19.50
CA ALA A 124 -6.83 3.04 18.79
C ALA A 124 -7.44 1.94 17.91
N THR A 125 -6.67 0.97 17.42
CA THR A 125 -7.11 0.10 16.33
C THR A 125 -6.83 -1.38 16.57
N GLN A 126 -7.82 -2.21 16.23
CA GLN A 126 -7.62 -3.65 16.02
C GLN A 126 -7.34 -3.89 14.53
N VAL A 127 -6.70 -5.02 14.18
CA VAL A 127 -6.32 -5.41 12.79
C VAL A 127 -7.49 -5.33 11.78
N ALA A 128 -8.74 -5.38 12.26
CA ALA A 128 -9.95 -5.36 11.44
C ALA A 128 -10.72 -4.02 11.43
N THR A 129 -10.15 -2.92 11.92
CA THR A 129 -10.84 -1.61 11.95
C THR A 129 -11.17 -1.16 10.52
N PRO A 130 -12.45 -0.90 10.18
CA PRO A 130 -12.83 -0.41 8.86
C PRO A 130 -12.16 0.94 8.55
N LEU A 131 -11.62 1.11 7.34
CA LEU A 131 -10.97 2.37 6.94
C LEU A 131 -11.88 3.60 6.98
N VAL A 132 -13.19 3.41 6.93
CA VAL A 132 -14.15 4.52 7.10
C VAL A 132 -14.10 5.06 8.52
N GLU A 133 -13.97 4.18 9.52
CA GLU A 133 -13.84 4.59 10.93
C GLU A 133 -12.50 5.29 11.18
N VAL A 134 -11.42 4.85 10.51
CA VAL A 134 -10.12 5.55 10.55
C VAL A 134 -10.27 6.97 9.99
N LEU A 135 -10.95 7.11 8.84
CA LEU A 135 -11.22 8.41 8.22
C LEU A 135 -12.09 9.33 9.09
N GLU A 136 -13.03 8.77 9.85
CA GLU A 136 -13.90 9.53 10.77
C GLU A 136 -13.19 9.91 12.07
N SER A 137 -12.48 8.96 12.68
CA SER A 137 -11.80 9.15 13.97
C SER A 137 -10.48 9.91 13.88
N ARG A 138 -9.86 9.93 12.69
CA ARG A 138 -8.55 10.53 12.44
C ARG A 138 -7.43 9.97 13.33
N ARG A 139 -7.56 8.70 13.74
CA ARG A 139 -6.61 7.99 14.61
C ARG A 139 -6.35 6.59 14.07
N GLY A 140 -5.14 6.10 14.28
CA GLY A 140 -4.76 4.73 13.92
C GLY A 140 -3.26 4.51 13.97
N VAL A 141 -2.83 3.36 13.47
CA VAL A 141 -1.41 3.00 13.37
C VAL A 141 -0.90 3.12 11.93
N CYS A 142 0.39 2.85 11.73
CA CYS A 142 1.06 2.95 10.43
C CYS A 142 0.36 2.12 9.33
N GLN A 143 -0.18 0.95 9.69
CA GLN A 143 -0.93 0.10 8.78
C GLN A 143 -2.19 0.80 8.26
N ASP A 144 -2.91 1.51 9.12
CA ASP A 144 -4.17 2.18 8.77
C ASP A 144 -3.91 3.35 7.84
N PHE A 145 -2.85 4.14 8.09
CA PHE A 145 -2.48 5.26 7.24
C PHE A 145 -2.03 4.80 5.86
N ALA A 146 -1.27 3.70 5.78
CA ALA A 146 -0.91 3.09 4.50
C ALA A 146 -2.16 2.62 3.74
N HIS A 147 -3.07 1.90 4.39
CA HIS A 147 -4.30 1.43 3.77
C HIS A 147 -5.24 2.59 3.38
N LEU A 148 -5.33 3.66 4.16
CA LEU A 148 -6.09 4.87 3.83
C LEU A 148 -5.53 5.54 2.58
N MET A 149 -4.21 5.68 2.49
CA MET A 149 -3.56 6.23 1.31
C MET A 149 -3.84 5.37 0.07
N LEU A 150 -3.78 4.04 0.20
CA LEU A 150 -4.17 3.11 -0.87
C LEU A 150 -5.64 3.28 -1.27
N ALA A 151 -6.55 3.43 -0.31
CA ALA A 151 -7.97 3.63 -0.56
C ALA A 151 -8.23 4.92 -1.34
N CYS A 152 -7.55 6.02 -1.01
CA CYS A 152 -7.63 7.29 -1.73
C CYS A 152 -7.16 7.16 -3.18
N LEU A 153 -6.00 6.55 -3.40
CA LEU A 153 -5.42 6.37 -4.73
C LEU A 153 -6.25 5.42 -5.60
N ARG A 154 -6.59 4.24 -5.07
CA ARG A 154 -7.36 3.22 -5.80
C ARG A 154 -8.79 3.65 -6.09
N SER A 155 -9.44 4.37 -5.18
CA SER A 155 -10.80 4.91 -5.41
C SER A 155 -10.82 5.98 -6.53
N ARG A 156 -9.68 6.66 -6.76
CA ARG A 156 -9.46 7.54 -7.92
C ARG A 156 -9.04 6.80 -9.20
N GLY A 157 -8.91 5.48 -9.14
CA GLY A 157 -8.52 4.63 -10.26
C GLY A 157 -7.01 4.55 -10.52
N LEU A 158 -6.17 5.05 -9.60
CA LEU A 158 -4.71 4.92 -9.67
C LEU A 158 -4.27 3.58 -9.10
N ALA A 159 -3.13 3.07 -9.58
CA ALA A 159 -2.51 1.87 -9.04
C ALA A 159 -1.67 2.21 -7.80
N ALA A 160 -1.86 1.46 -6.71
CA ALA A 160 -1.06 1.60 -5.50
C ALA A 160 -0.98 0.27 -4.74
N ARG A 161 0.19 -0.07 -4.19
CA ARG A 161 0.41 -1.35 -3.49
C ARG A 161 0.91 -1.13 -2.06
N TYR A 162 0.53 -2.05 -1.17
CA TYR A 162 1.06 -2.09 0.19
C TYR A 162 2.47 -2.66 0.17
N VAL A 163 3.38 -2.04 0.93
CA VAL A 163 4.76 -2.52 1.11
C VAL A 163 5.08 -2.50 2.60
N SER A 164 5.39 -3.66 3.15
CA SER A 164 5.90 -3.81 4.52
C SER A 164 7.41 -4.06 4.50
N GLY A 165 8.13 -3.52 5.47
CA GLY A 165 9.57 -3.73 5.59
C GLY A 165 10.08 -3.35 6.97
N TYR A 166 11.40 -3.41 7.11
CA TYR A 166 12.09 -2.99 8.33
C TYR A 166 12.55 -1.54 8.19
N LEU A 167 12.28 -0.75 9.21
CA LEU A 167 12.81 0.61 9.34
C LEU A 167 13.97 0.58 10.34
N LEU A 168 15.14 1.04 9.91
CA LEU A 168 16.24 1.32 10.83
C LEU A 168 16.01 2.71 11.43
N THR A 169 15.45 2.75 12.64
CA THR A 169 15.37 3.99 13.42
C THR A 169 16.70 4.21 14.12
N GLN A 170 17.22 5.45 14.05
CA GLN A 170 18.39 5.88 14.82
C GLN A 170 17.96 6.39 16.19
#